data_AF-A0A3C1H1L4-F1
#
_entry.id   AF-A0A3C1H1L4-F1
#
_cell.length_a   1.000
_cell.length_b   1.000
_cell.length_c   1.000
_cell.angle_alpha   90.00
_cell.angle_beta   90.00
_cell.angle_gamma   90.00
#
_symmetry.space_group_name_H-M   'P 1'
#
loop_
_entity.id
_entity.type
_entity.pdbx_description
1 polymer ?
#
loop_
_entity_poly.entity_id
_entity_poly.type
_entity_poly.pdbx_seq_one_letter_code
_entity_poly.pdbx_strand_id
1 'polypeptide(L)'
;MSVFDILDEMDDLLDNAKAFPLAAHKVVIDGDRLRELVNDIRLNMPKEMKRAQTIDYDCDRIMKEAQTNAESIIHGAEERAKALVAENAIVEESKKRAHEILAKTKTKCEQTKDATSAYVLQALTETEAKLNVLLTDLRKEKSSWEK
;
A
#
# COMPACT_ATOMS: atom_id res chain seq x y z
N MET A 1 -2.96 -16.75 48.59
CA MET A 1 -3.87 -17.77 48.06
C MET A 1 -4.58 -17.19 46.86
N SER A 2 -4.45 -17.85 45.72
CA SER A 2 -5.32 -17.62 44.57
C SER A 2 -6.73 -18.11 44.90
N VAL A 3 -7.76 -17.65 44.17
CA VAL A 3 -9.10 -18.24 44.31
C VAL A 3 -9.11 -19.74 44.04
N PHE A 4 -8.22 -20.26 43.18
CA PHE A 4 -8.10 -21.70 42.94
C PHE A 4 -7.61 -22.45 44.18
N ASP A 5 -6.61 -21.91 44.88
CA ASP A 5 -6.10 -22.54 46.11
C ASP A 5 -7.20 -22.64 47.19
N ILE A 6 -8.13 -21.68 47.23
CA ILE A 6 -9.24 -21.68 48.19
C ILE A 6 -10.34 -22.66 47.77
N LEU A 7 -10.57 -22.80 46.45
CA LEU A 7 -11.49 -23.81 45.92
C LEU A 7 -10.97 -25.23 46.18
N ASP A 8 -9.67 -25.46 45.99
CA ASP A 8 -9.03 -26.74 46.30
C ASP A 8 -9.17 -27.07 47.80
N GLU A 9 -9.01 -26.09 48.69
CA GLU A 9 -9.20 -26.28 50.13
C GLU A 9 -10.68 -26.54 50.50
N MET A 10 -11.64 -25.96 49.76
CA MET A 10 -13.06 -26.27 49.93
C MET A 10 -13.39 -27.69 49.49
N ASP A 11 -12.80 -28.17 48.39
CA ASP A 11 -12.96 -29.54 47.90
C ASP A 11 -12.35 -30.54 48.90
N ASP A 12 -11.14 -30.26 49.41
CA ASP A 12 -10.51 -31.07 50.46
C ASP A 12 -11.38 -31.14 51.73
N LEU A 13 -12.02 -30.03 52.11
CA LEU A 13 -12.90 -29.97 53.27
C LEU A 13 -14.17 -30.81 53.08
N LEU A 14 -14.67 -30.91 51.84
CA LEU A 14 -15.81 -31.76 51.48
C LEU A 14 -15.43 -33.24 51.40
N ASP A 15 -14.27 -33.57 50.84
CA ASP A 15 -13.77 -34.95 50.71
C ASP A 15 -13.44 -35.58 52.08
N ASN A 16 -12.94 -34.78 53.02
CA ASN A 16 -12.63 -35.23 54.38
C ASN A 16 -13.82 -35.16 55.35
N ALA A 17 -15.00 -34.78 54.87
CA ALA A 17 -16.18 -34.59 55.70
C ALA A 17 -16.77 -35.92 56.20
N LYS A 18 -17.23 -35.95 57.45
CA LYS A 18 -17.80 -37.19 58.03
C LYS A 18 -19.22 -37.39 57.52
N ALA A 19 -19.53 -38.57 56.99
CA ALA A 19 -20.88 -38.93 56.58
C ALA A 19 -21.86 -38.92 57.76
N PHE A 20 -23.05 -38.36 57.56
CA PHE A 20 -24.09 -38.32 58.58
C PHE A 20 -24.82 -39.67 58.68
N PRO A 21 -24.99 -40.24 59.88
CA PRO A 21 -25.70 -41.51 60.05
C PRO A 21 -27.13 -41.43 59.51
N LEU A 22 -27.55 -42.43 58.73
CA LEU A 22 -28.90 -42.54 58.13
C LEU A 22 -29.20 -41.57 56.98
N ALA A 23 -28.22 -40.80 56.49
CA ALA A 23 -28.38 -39.98 55.28
C ALA A 23 -27.15 -40.08 54.38
N ALA A 24 -27.22 -40.96 53.38
CA ALA A 24 -26.11 -41.31 52.48
C ALA A 24 -25.53 -40.12 51.67
N HIS A 25 -26.24 -39.00 51.59
CA HIS A 25 -25.82 -37.79 50.85
C HIS A 25 -25.63 -36.57 51.75
N LYS A 26 -25.52 -36.76 53.07
CA LYS A 26 -25.25 -35.65 54.01
C LYS A 26 -23.90 -35.87 54.66
N VAL A 27 -23.10 -34.81 54.67
CA VAL A 27 -21.80 -34.78 55.35
C VAL A 27 -21.82 -33.69 56.41
N VAL A 28 -21.12 -33.93 57.50
CA VAL A 28 -20.92 -32.97 58.58
C VAL A 28 -19.56 -32.31 58.37
N ILE A 29 -19.60 -30.99 58.19
CA ILE A 29 -18.44 -30.14 58.00
C ILE A 29 -18.41 -29.04 59.05
N ASP A 30 -17.22 -28.50 59.28
CA ASP A 30 -17.06 -27.29 60.09
C ASP A 30 -17.60 -26.07 59.30
N GLY A 31 -18.75 -25.56 59.76
CA GLY A 31 -19.42 -24.44 59.13
C GLY A 31 -18.68 -23.11 59.31
N ASP A 32 -17.86 -22.97 60.35
CA ASP A 32 -17.06 -21.77 60.58
C ASP A 32 -15.87 -21.75 59.61
N ARG A 33 -15.20 -22.89 59.43
CA ARG A 33 -14.12 -23.01 58.44
C ARG A 33 -14.60 -22.79 57.00
N LEU A 34 -15.73 -23.38 56.60
CA LEU A 34 -16.31 -23.14 55.29
C LEU A 34 -16.67 -21.65 55.09
N ARG A 35 -17.16 -20.99 56.14
CA ARG A 35 -17.50 -19.56 56.08
C ARG A 35 -16.28 -18.67 55.90
N GLU A 36 -15.14 -19.02 56.50
CA GLU A 36 -13.86 -18.35 56.26
C GLU A 36 -13.44 -18.45 54.79
N LEU A 37 -13.43 -19.67 54.23
CA LEU A 37 -13.06 -19.91 52.83
C LEU A 37 -13.96 -19.14 51.85
N VAL A 38 -15.28 -19.12 52.09
CA VAL A 38 -16.24 -18.34 51.29
C VAL A 38 -15.96 -16.83 51.39
N ASN A 39 -15.60 -16.32 52.55
CA ASN A 39 -15.23 -14.92 52.72
C ASN A 39 -13.93 -14.58 52.00
N ASP A 40 -12.94 -15.46 52.02
CA ASP A 40 -11.67 -15.28 51.33
C ASP A 40 -11.85 -15.26 49.81
N ILE A 41 -12.71 -16.13 49.25
CA ILE A 41 -13.08 -16.07 47.82
C ILE A 41 -13.73 -14.72 47.51
N ARG A 42 -14.68 -14.27 48.33
CA ARG A 42 -15.37 -12.99 48.12
C ARG A 42 -14.43 -11.79 48.15
N LEU A 43 -13.36 -11.84 48.95
CA LEU A 43 -12.36 -10.78 49.04
C LEU A 43 -11.36 -10.80 47.89
N ASN A 44 -11.00 -11.99 47.37
CA ASN A 44 -9.94 -12.15 46.38
C ASN A 44 -10.45 -12.20 44.92
N MET A 45 -11.59 -12.82 44.67
CA MET A 45 -12.17 -12.98 43.33
C MET A 45 -12.39 -11.66 42.58
N PRO A 46 -12.92 -10.58 43.20
CA PRO A 46 -13.11 -9.31 42.49
C PRO A 46 -11.77 -8.68 42.06
N LYS A 47 -10.70 -8.87 42.83
CA LYS A 47 -9.37 -8.33 42.52
C LYS A 47 -8.73 -9.07 41.36
N GLU A 48 -8.91 -10.38 41.28
CA GLU A 48 -8.40 -11.21 40.18
C GLU A 48 -9.16 -10.96 38.89
N MET A 49 -10.49 -10.84 38.96
CA MET A 49 -11.30 -10.49 37.80
C MET A 49 -10.95 -9.10 37.25
N LYS A 50 -10.73 -8.11 38.13
CA LYS A 50 -10.24 -6.78 37.71
C LYS A 50 -8.87 -6.86 37.06
N ARG A 51 -7.94 -7.64 37.60
CA ARG A 51 -6.62 -7.84 37.01
C ARG A 51 -6.72 -8.46 35.61
N ALA A 52 -7.56 -9.48 35.42
CA ALA A 52 -7.79 -10.09 34.11
C ALA A 52 -8.35 -9.07 33.10
N GLN A 53 -9.32 -8.24 33.50
CA GLN A 53 -9.87 -7.18 32.65
C GLN A 53 -8.82 -6.12 32.28
N THR A 54 -7.93 -5.76 33.21
CA THR A 54 -6.84 -4.82 32.92
C THR A 54 -5.84 -5.40 31.93
N ILE A 55 -5.48 -6.69 32.07
CA ILE A 55 -4.59 -7.37 31.13
C ILE A 55 -5.20 -7.39 29.73
N ASP A 56 -6.48 -7.72 29.61
CA ASP A 56 -7.18 -7.75 28.33
C ASP A 56 -7.19 -6.37 27.66
N TYR A 57 -7.50 -5.32 28.42
CA TYR A 57 -7.44 -3.93 27.95
C TYR A 57 -6.03 -3.51 27.52
N ASP A 58 -5.01 -3.89 28.28
CA ASP A 58 -3.61 -3.57 27.96
C ASP A 58 -3.15 -4.31 26.71
N CYS A 59 -3.53 -5.58 26.54
CA CYS A 59 -3.26 -6.36 25.33
C CYS A 59 -3.88 -5.70 24.09
N ASP A 60 -5.14 -5.30 24.16
CA ASP A 60 -5.83 -4.60 23.07
C ASP A 60 -5.17 -3.27 22.73
N ARG A 61 -4.76 -2.51 23.74
CA ARG A 61 -4.05 -1.24 23.58
C ARG A 61 -2.70 -1.45 22.89
N ILE A 62 -1.90 -2.40 23.39
CA ILE A 62 -0.58 -2.73 22.81
C ILE A 62 -0.75 -3.18 21.35
N MET A 63 -1.77 -3.99 21.05
CA MET A 63 -2.00 -4.46 19.70
C MET A 63 -2.32 -3.30 18.73
N LYS A 64 -3.18 -2.36 19.15
CA LYS A 64 -3.51 -1.17 18.35
C LYS A 64 -2.31 -0.25 18.15
N GLU A 65 -1.50 -0.03 19.18
CA GLU A 65 -0.28 0.75 19.09
C GLU A 65 0.73 0.07 18.14
N ALA A 66 0.90 -1.25 18.24
CA ALA A 66 1.78 -2.02 17.36
C ALA A 66 1.31 -1.94 15.89
N GLN A 67 0.01 -2.06 15.64
CA GLN A 67 -0.56 -1.94 14.30
C GLN A 67 -0.32 -0.53 13.72
N THR A 68 -0.59 0.51 14.49
CA THR A 68 -0.37 1.91 14.07
C THR A 68 1.11 2.16 13.76
N ASN A 69 2.01 1.66 14.60
CA ASN A 69 3.46 1.78 14.39
C ASN A 69 3.91 1.03 13.14
N ALA A 70 3.39 -0.19 12.91
CA ALA A 70 3.69 -0.97 11.72
C ALA A 70 3.25 -0.24 10.44
N GLU A 71 2.02 0.30 10.43
CA GLU A 71 1.50 1.10 9.32
C GLU A 71 2.39 2.34 9.06
N SER A 72 2.81 3.04 10.12
CA SER A 72 3.73 4.17 10.00
C SER A 72 5.10 3.78 9.45
N ILE A 73 5.63 2.62 9.82
CA ILE A 73 6.92 2.11 9.31
C ILE A 73 6.81 1.78 7.83
N ILE A 74 5.74 1.09 7.42
CA ILE A 74 5.50 0.74 6.02
C ILE A 74 5.38 2.02 5.18
N HIS A 75 4.55 2.97 5.63
CA HIS A 75 4.37 4.23 4.92
C HIS A 75 5.69 5.01 4.79
N GLY A 76 6.48 5.09 5.87
CA GLY A 76 7.79 5.73 5.84
C GLY A 76 8.79 5.03 4.91
N ALA A 77 8.74 3.70 4.81
CA ALA A 77 9.58 2.93 3.90
C ALA A 77 9.18 3.15 2.43
N GLU A 78 7.89 3.18 2.12
CA GLU A 78 7.37 3.46 0.78
C GLU A 78 7.77 4.86 0.29
N GLU A 79 7.62 5.88 1.13
CA GLU A 79 8.00 7.26 0.78
C GLU A 79 9.51 7.37 0.54
N ARG A 80 10.34 6.72 1.37
CA ARG A 80 11.79 6.65 1.14
C ARG A 80 12.13 5.91 -0.15
N ALA A 81 11.45 4.81 -0.46
CA ALA A 81 11.67 4.07 -1.70
C ALA A 81 11.32 4.93 -2.92
N LYS A 82 10.20 5.68 -2.89
CA LYS A 82 9.83 6.63 -3.95
C LYS A 82 10.88 7.72 -4.11
N ALA A 83 11.37 8.30 -3.00
CA ALA A 83 12.42 9.31 -3.04
C ALA A 83 13.72 8.75 -3.63
N LEU A 84 14.16 7.56 -3.22
CA LEU A 84 15.36 6.92 -3.75
C LEU A 84 15.25 6.60 -5.24
N VAL A 85 14.09 6.16 -5.72
CA VAL A 85 13.86 5.93 -7.16
C VAL A 85 13.89 7.25 -7.93
N ALA A 86 13.28 8.31 -7.39
CA ALA A 86 13.27 9.62 -8.02
C ALA A 86 14.66 10.26 -8.06
N GLU A 87 15.47 10.08 -7.01
CA GLU A 87 16.84 10.59 -6.88
C GLU A 87 17.87 9.68 -7.59
N ASN A 88 17.47 8.48 -8.00
CA ASN A 88 18.37 7.56 -8.69
C ASN A 88 18.88 8.23 -9.96
N ALA A 89 20.21 8.35 -10.09
CA ALA A 89 20.87 8.95 -11.23
C ALA A 89 20.40 8.36 -12.58
N ILE A 90 19.94 7.10 -12.57
CA ILE A 90 19.33 6.42 -13.71
C ILE A 90 18.07 7.14 -14.21
N VAL A 91 17.18 7.60 -13.33
CA VAL A 91 15.95 8.31 -13.71
C VAL A 91 16.29 9.68 -14.28
N GLU A 92 17.23 10.39 -13.68
CA GLU A 92 17.66 11.70 -14.16
C GLU A 92 18.40 11.60 -15.51
N GLU A 93 19.29 10.62 -15.66
CA GLU A 93 19.95 10.32 -16.93
C GLU A 93 18.95 9.88 -18.00
N SER A 94 17.93 9.08 -17.63
CA SER A 94 16.85 8.67 -18.54
C SER A 94 16.04 9.87 -19.02
N LYS A 95 15.70 10.82 -18.13
CA LYS A 95 15.02 12.08 -18.49
C LYS A 95 15.88 12.92 -19.42
N LYS A 96 17.17 13.10 -19.10
CA LYS A 96 18.11 13.84 -19.95
C LYS A 96 18.19 13.21 -21.34
N ARG A 97 18.33 11.89 -21.43
CA ARG A 97 18.37 11.15 -22.70
C ARG A 97 17.06 11.27 -23.46
N ALA A 98 15.91 11.24 -22.78
CA ALA A 98 14.61 11.48 -23.41
C ALA A 98 14.51 12.89 -24.02
N HIS A 99 14.97 13.92 -23.30
CA HIS A 99 15.04 15.28 -23.82
C HIS A 99 15.98 15.41 -25.02
N GLU A 100 17.15 14.77 -24.99
CA GLU A 100 18.08 14.75 -26.12
C GLU A 100 17.47 14.07 -27.36
N ILE A 101 16.75 12.96 -27.18
CA ILE A 101 16.05 12.27 -28.26
C ILE A 101 14.97 13.18 -28.84
N LEU A 102 14.16 13.82 -27.99
CA LEU A 102 13.10 14.74 -28.45
C LEU A 102 13.67 15.93 -29.22
N ALA A 103 14.75 16.53 -28.72
CA ALA A 103 15.44 17.63 -29.40
C ALA A 103 15.96 17.19 -30.77
N LYS A 104 16.66 16.05 -30.85
CA LYS A 104 17.16 15.48 -32.11
C LYS A 104 16.03 15.19 -33.09
N THR A 105 14.93 14.60 -32.62
CA THR A 105 13.76 14.32 -33.45
C THR A 105 13.12 15.60 -33.98
N LYS A 106 12.97 16.63 -33.14
CA LYS A 106 12.43 17.93 -33.58
C LYS A 106 13.29 18.55 -34.68
N THR A 107 14.61 18.62 -34.47
CA THR A 107 15.54 19.14 -35.48
C THR A 107 15.48 18.31 -36.77
N LYS A 108 15.40 16.98 -36.66
CA LYS A 108 15.30 16.12 -37.84
C LYS A 108 13.97 16.30 -38.59
N CYS A 109 12.86 16.52 -37.89
CA CYS A 109 11.58 16.85 -38.50
C CYS A 109 11.62 18.19 -39.24
N GLU A 110 12.23 19.22 -38.63
CA GLU A 110 12.45 20.53 -39.27
C GLU A 110 13.30 20.39 -40.54
N GLN A 111 14.44 19.72 -40.45
CA GLN A 111 15.32 19.45 -41.60
C GLN A 111 14.59 18.69 -42.72
N THR A 112 13.79 17.68 -42.36
CA THR A 112 13.02 16.89 -43.33
C THR A 112 11.96 17.75 -44.01
N LYS A 113 11.28 18.61 -43.27
CA LYS A 113 10.29 19.56 -43.80
C LYS A 113 10.94 20.54 -44.77
N ASP A 114 12.08 21.11 -44.40
CA ASP A 114 12.81 22.07 -45.23
C ASP A 114 13.32 21.41 -46.52
N ALA A 115 13.92 20.21 -46.41
CA ALA A 115 14.37 19.44 -47.56
C ALA A 115 13.21 19.08 -48.51
N THR A 116 12.06 18.69 -47.96
CA THR A 116 10.86 18.38 -48.75
C THR A 116 10.34 19.63 -49.46
N SER A 117 10.32 20.77 -48.76
CA SER A 117 9.87 22.04 -49.33
C SER A 117 10.78 22.49 -50.48
N ALA A 118 12.09 22.37 -50.30
CA ALA A 118 13.07 22.66 -51.35
C ALA A 118 12.90 21.73 -52.56
N TYR A 119 12.70 20.43 -52.34
CA TYR A 119 12.44 19.46 -53.40
C TYR A 119 11.18 19.79 -54.21
N VAL A 120 10.07 20.12 -53.52
CA VAL A 120 8.82 20.53 -54.17
C VAL A 120 9.02 21.79 -54.99
N LEU A 121 9.73 22.79 -54.46
CA LEU A 121 10.02 24.03 -55.20
C LEU A 121 10.83 23.75 -56.47
N GLN A 122 11.84 22.89 -56.38
CA GLN A 122 12.64 22.48 -57.54
C GLN A 122 11.78 21.78 -58.60
N ALA A 123 10.95 20.82 -58.19
CA ALA A 123 10.06 20.11 -59.12
C ALA A 123 9.06 21.05 -59.81
N LEU A 124 8.52 22.04 -59.07
CA LEU A 124 7.65 23.07 -59.63
C LEU A 124 8.40 23.94 -60.64
N THR A 125 9.62 24.38 -60.32
CA THR A 125 10.46 25.21 -61.19
C THR A 125 10.80 24.47 -62.49
N GLU A 126 11.18 23.19 -62.40
CA GLU A 126 11.45 22.36 -63.57
C GLU A 126 10.21 22.15 -64.44
N THR A 127 9.04 22.01 -63.82
CA THR A 127 7.76 21.86 -64.53
C THR A 127 7.37 23.16 -65.24
N GLU A 128 7.52 24.30 -64.57
CA GLU A 128 7.29 25.63 -65.15
C GLU A 128 8.21 25.87 -66.36
N ALA A 129 9.50 25.53 -66.23
CA ALA A 129 10.45 25.65 -67.34
C ALA A 129 10.01 24.82 -68.56
N LYS A 130 9.59 23.56 -68.34
CA LYS A 130 9.09 22.68 -69.42
C LYS A 130 7.82 23.23 -70.06
N LEU A 131 6.87 23.71 -69.26
CA LEU A 131 5.63 24.31 -69.77
C LEU A 131 5.89 25.58 -70.59
N ASN A 132 6.84 26.42 -70.17
CA ASN A 132 7.24 27.60 -70.93
C ASN A 132 7.84 27.24 -72.29
N VAL A 133 8.68 26.21 -72.37
CA VAL A 133 9.20 25.71 -73.65
C VAL A 133 8.05 25.26 -74.56
N LEU A 134 7.15 24.41 -74.06
CA LEU A 134 5.99 23.92 -74.81
C LEU A 134 5.08 25.06 -75.30
N LEU A 135 4.81 26.06 -74.46
CA LEU A 135 4.04 27.25 -74.83
C LEU A 135 4.74 28.06 -75.93
N THR A 136 6.06 28.16 -75.86
CA THR A 136 6.84 28.88 -76.88
C THR A 136 6.79 28.16 -78.21
N ASP A 137 6.85 26.83 -78.22
CA ASP A 137 6.75 26.02 -79.44
C ASP A 137 5.33 26.08 -80.04
N LEU A 138 4.28 25.99 -79.23
CA LEU A 138 2.89 26.20 -79.66
C LEU A 138 2.68 27.58 -80.31
N ARG A 139 3.29 28.63 -79.74
CA ARG A 139 3.23 29.99 -80.31
C ARG A 139 3.94 30.09 -81.66
N LYS A 140 5.10 29.42 -81.81
CA LYS A 140 5.81 29.35 -83.10
C LYS A 140 4.97 28.64 -84.15
N GLU A 141 4.38 27.49 -83.80
CA GLU A 141 3.54 26.71 -84.70
C GLU A 141 2.26 27.48 -85.07
N LYS A 142 1.59 28.13 -84.12
CA LYS A 142 0.46 29.00 -84.46
C LYS A 142 0.83 30.12 -85.44
N SER A 143 1.98 30.78 -85.24
CA SER A 143 2.45 31.84 -86.13
C SER A 143 2.81 31.35 -87.54
N SER A 144 3.19 30.08 -87.72
CA SER A 144 3.46 29.54 -89.05
C SER A 144 2.19 29.23 -89.84
N TRP A 145 1.05 29.05 -89.16
CA TRP A 145 -0.26 28.84 -89.79
C TRP A 145 -1.01 30.14 -90.11
N GLU A 146 -0.65 31.26 -89.47
CA GLU A 146 -1.24 32.59 -89.73
C GLU A 146 -0.55 33.36 -90.89
N LYS A 147 0.47 32.76 -91.53
CA LYS A 147 1.10 33.26 -92.77
C LYS A 147 0.56 32.52 -94.00
#